data_AF-A9HD27-F1
#
_entry.id   AF-A9HD27-F1
#
_cell.length_a   1.000
_cell.length_b   1.000
_cell.length_c   1.000
_cell.angle_alpha   90.00
_cell.angle_beta   90.00
_cell.angle_gamma   90.00
#
_symmetry.space_group_name_H-M   'P 1'
#
loop_
_entity.id
_entity.type
_entity.pdbx_description
1 polymer ?
#
loop_
_entity_poly.entity_id
_entity_poly.type
_entity_poly.pdbx_seq_one_letter_code
_entity_poly.pdbx_strand_id
1 'polypeptide(L)'
;MSSFIPFDRSQPYLLPPDLKSWLPSDDVAHFIVAAVERVPLRAFSVPVRTGGKAQYHPRLMLALLIYAYANGVFSSRRIERATYRDIGMRFVAANLHPDHDTIATFRRGNRTGIEATFMHVLLLARKDGTGAAWHGVIDGTKIHANASKYRPFF
;
A
#
# COMPACT_ATOMS: atom_id res chain seq x y z
N MET A 1 -17.82 19.05 36.10
CA MET A 1 -18.61 18.77 34.88
C MET A 1 -17.64 18.41 33.77
N SER A 2 -17.71 17.20 33.22
CA SER A 2 -16.88 16.79 32.08
C SER A 2 -17.40 17.44 30.80
N SER A 3 -16.53 18.16 30.09
CA SER A 3 -16.82 18.71 28.76
C SER A 3 -16.46 17.66 27.70
N PHE A 4 -17.37 17.38 26.78
CA PHE A 4 -17.14 16.48 25.65
C PHE A 4 -16.84 17.28 24.39
N ILE A 5 -15.98 16.75 23.52
CA ILE A 5 -15.71 17.33 22.20
C ILE A 5 -16.86 16.96 21.26
N PRO A 6 -17.52 17.93 20.58
CA PRO A 6 -18.57 17.64 19.62
C PRO A 6 -18.01 16.98 18.35
N PHE A 7 -18.80 16.10 17.72
CA PHE A 7 -18.45 15.44 16.46
C PHE A 7 -19.55 15.64 15.40
N ASP A 8 -19.16 15.91 14.15
CA ASP A 8 -20.09 16.02 13.02
C ASP A 8 -19.55 15.22 11.83
N ARG A 9 -20.36 14.28 11.31
CA ARG A 9 -20.01 13.45 10.14
C ARG A 9 -20.37 14.10 8.80
N SER A 10 -21.14 15.19 8.85
CA SER A 10 -21.56 15.98 7.70
C SER A 10 -20.68 17.20 7.45
N GLN A 11 -19.67 17.43 8.32
CA GLN A 11 -18.74 18.56 8.21
C GLN A 11 -18.07 18.55 6.82
N PRO A 12 -18.33 19.56 5.97
CA PRO A 12 -17.72 19.63 4.65
C PRO A 12 -16.31 20.22 4.73
N TYR A 13 -15.43 19.75 3.85
CA TYR A 13 -14.15 20.43 3.57
C TYR A 13 -14.36 21.42 2.43
N LEU A 14 -13.95 22.68 2.61
CA LEU A 14 -14.08 23.73 1.59
C LEU A 14 -13.13 23.52 0.39
N LEU A 15 -11.94 22.98 0.64
CA LEU A 15 -10.97 22.54 -0.36
C LEU A 15 -10.51 21.12 -0.01
N PRO A 16 -10.18 20.26 -0.98
CA PRO A 16 -9.55 18.98 -0.68
C PRO A 16 -8.27 19.26 0.12
N PRO A 17 -8.11 18.69 1.33
CA PRO A 17 -6.84 18.79 2.02
C PRO A 17 -5.77 18.13 1.15
N ASP A 18 -4.53 18.64 1.18
CA ASP A 18 -3.40 17.98 0.54
C ASP A 18 -3.38 16.50 0.98
N LEU A 19 -3.23 15.57 0.04
CA LEU A 19 -3.13 14.14 0.35
C LEU A 19 -2.04 13.88 1.39
N LYS A 20 -0.95 14.66 1.36
CA LYS A 20 0.13 14.57 2.35
C LYS A 20 -0.29 14.98 3.75
N SER A 21 -1.28 15.87 3.90
CA SER A 21 -1.75 16.32 5.21
C SER A 21 -2.75 15.35 5.85
N TRP A 22 -3.14 14.28 5.15
CA TRP A 22 -4.03 13.26 5.70
C TRP A 22 -3.32 12.29 6.64
N LEU A 23 -1.99 12.23 6.57
CA LEU A 23 -1.16 11.37 7.39
C LEU A 23 -0.18 12.21 8.23
N PRO A 24 0.17 11.74 9.44
CA PRO A 24 1.30 12.29 10.18
C PRO A 24 2.59 12.25 9.34
N SER A 25 3.48 13.23 9.53
CA SER A 25 4.73 13.32 8.77
C SER A 25 5.68 12.12 8.98
N ASP A 26 5.52 11.40 10.08
CA ASP A 26 6.27 10.20 10.46
C ASP A 26 5.58 8.88 10.06
N ASP A 27 4.46 8.95 9.32
CA ASP A 27 3.73 7.77 8.85
C ASP A 27 4.57 6.92 7.87
N VAL A 28 4.47 5.59 8.01
CA VAL A 28 5.19 4.60 7.19
C VAL A 28 4.87 4.73 5.69
N ALA A 29 3.69 5.24 5.33
CA ALA A 29 3.29 5.48 3.95
C ALA A 29 4.25 6.46 3.25
N HIS A 30 4.67 7.53 3.93
CA HIS A 30 5.63 8.50 3.39
C HIS A 30 6.98 7.84 3.10
N PHE A 31 7.45 7.02 4.05
CA PHE A 31 8.70 6.29 3.89
C PHE A 31 8.65 5.29 2.72
N ILE A 32 7.56 4.52 2.58
CA ILE A 32 7.41 3.56 1.49
C ILE A 32 7.40 4.25 0.13
N VAL A 33 6.65 5.34 -0.01
CA VAL A 33 6.62 6.13 -1.26
C VAL A 33 8.02 6.65 -1.59
N ALA A 34 8.72 7.23 -0.62
CA ALA A 34 10.08 7.73 -0.81
C ALA A 34 11.09 6.63 -1.16
N ALA A 35 10.98 5.44 -0.54
CA ALA A 35 11.85 4.30 -0.82
C ALA A 35 11.60 3.75 -2.24
N VAL A 36 10.34 3.65 -2.66
CA VAL A 36 9.97 3.16 -4.01
C VAL A 36 10.43 4.10 -5.11
N GLU A 37 10.48 5.41 -4.88
CA GLU A 37 11.02 6.37 -5.86
C GLU A 37 12.49 6.09 -6.23
N ARG A 38 13.25 5.51 -5.30
CA ARG A 38 14.67 5.16 -5.51
C ARG A 38 14.87 3.84 -6.26
N VAL A 39 13.81 3.05 -6.47
CA VAL A 39 13.90 1.75 -7.12
C VAL A 39 14.04 1.92 -8.65
N PRO A 40 15.05 1.30 -9.28
CA PRO A 40 15.20 1.37 -10.73
C PRO A 40 14.10 0.59 -11.44
N LEU A 41 13.26 1.31 -12.21
CA LEU A 41 12.09 0.73 -12.88
C LEU A 41 12.40 -0.23 -14.02
N ARG A 42 13.64 -0.24 -14.53
CA ARG A 42 14.08 -1.15 -15.59
C ARG A 42 13.89 -2.64 -15.26
N ALA A 43 13.78 -2.98 -13.97
CA ALA A 43 13.55 -4.35 -13.52
C ALA A 43 12.07 -4.76 -13.57
N PHE A 44 11.15 -3.84 -13.89
CA PHE A 44 9.73 -4.08 -13.92
C PHE A 44 9.22 -4.23 -15.34
N SER A 45 8.55 -5.34 -15.61
CA SER A 45 7.85 -5.60 -16.85
C SER A 45 6.49 -4.91 -16.83
N VAL A 46 6.37 -3.85 -17.64
CA VAL A 46 5.09 -3.20 -17.95
C VAL A 46 4.85 -3.38 -19.44
N PRO A 47 3.96 -4.30 -19.85
CA PRO A 47 3.71 -4.54 -21.26
C PRO A 47 3.11 -3.28 -21.89
N VAL A 48 3.71 -2.83 -23.00
CA VAL A 48 3.18 -1.72 -23.78
C VAL A 48 1.81 -2.13 -24.30
N ARG A 49 0.77 -1.37 -23.93
CA ARG A 49 -0.58 -1.58 -24.46
C ARG A 49 -0.84 -0.59 -25.58
N THR A 50 -1.16 -1.13 -26.76
CA THR A 50 -1.52 -0.33 -27.96
C THR A 50 -3.01 0.05 -27.99
N GLY A 51 -3.76 -0.21 -26.91
CA GLY A 51 -5.19 0.14 -26.80
C GLY A 51 -5.81 -0.14 -25.42
N GLY A 52 -6.95 0.52 -25.15
CA GLY A 52 -7.68 0.47 -23.87
C GLY A 52 -7.41 1.66 -22.95
N LYS A 53 -7.82 1.55 -21.67
CA LYS A 53 -7.55 2.56 -20.64
C LYS A 53 -6.05 2.73 -20.40
N ALA A 54 -5.63 3.96 -20.07
CA ALA A 54 -4.26 4.28 -19.70
C ALA A 54 -3.78 3.39 -18.55
N GLN A 55 -2.50 2.98 -18.59
CA GLN A 55 -1.89 2.14 -17.57
C GLN A 55 -1.47 2.98 -16.36
N TYR A 56 -1.58 2.39 -15.17
CA TYR A 56 -0.98 2.97 -13.97
C TYR A 56 0.54 2.93 -14.03
N HIS A 57 1.16 3.96 -13.46
CA HIS A 57 2.61 4.04 -13.38
C HIS A 57 3.16 2.89 -12.50
N PRO A 58 4.22 2.16 -12.93
CA PRO A 58 4.77 1.04 -12.17
C PRO A 58 5.21 1.39 -10.74
N ARG A 59 5.69 2.63 -10.48
CA ARG A 59 5.98 3.06 -9.09
C ARG A 59 4.75 3.10 -8.21
N LEU A 60 3.61 3.56 -8.73
CA LEU A 60 2.36 3.60 -7.98
C LEU A 60 1.90 2.18 -7.65
N MET A 61 1.92 1.29 -8.64
CA MET A 61 1.56 -0.11 -8.44
C MET A 61 2.49 -0.82 -7.46
N LEU A 62 3.79 -0.52 -7.52
CA LEU A 62 4.79 -1.06 -6.61
C LEU A 62 4.57 -0.55 -5.18
N ALA A 63 4.49 0.76 -4.97
CA ALA A 63 4.24 1.36 -3.66
C ALA A 63 2.95 0.82 -3.03
N LEU A 64 1.89 0.72 -3.82
CA LEU A 64 0.60 0.16 -3.39
C LEU A 64 0.75 -1.27 -2.86
N LEU A 65 1.47 -2.14 -3.58
CA LEU A 65 1.69 -3.53 -3.17
C LEU A 65 2.58 -3.62 -1.93
N ILE A 66 3.66 -2.84 -1.86
CA ILE A 66 4.56 -2.82 -0.70
C ILE A 66 3.82 -2.37 0.56
N TYR A 67 3.05 -1.27 0.47
CA TYR A 67 2.25 -0.76 1.58
C TYR A 67 1.16 -1.75 1.99
N ALA A 68 0.48 -2.38 1.03
CA ALA A 68 -0.51 -3.41 1.32
C ALA A 68 0.10 -4.58 2.10
N TYR A 69 1.27 -5.06 1.69
CA TYR A 69 1.93 -6.20 2.33
C TYR A 69 2.47 -5.86 3.71
N ALA A 70 3.00 -4.65 3.89
CA ALA A 70 3.34 -4.12 5.21
C ALA A 70 2.12 -4.15 6.14
N ASN A 71 0.92 -3.88 5.63
CA ASN A 71 -0.32 -3.93 6.42
C ASN A 71 -1.02 -5.31 6.42
N GLY A 72 -0.36 -6.38 5.94
CA GLY A 72 -0.93 -7.73 5.92
C GLY A 72 -2.11 -7.93 4.94
N VAL A 73 -2.25 -7.05 3.94
CA VAL A 73 -3.33 -7.10 2.94
C VAL A 73 -2.80 -7.67 1.62
N PHE A 74 -3.06 -8.96 1.36
CA PHE A 74 -2.52 -9.65 0.18
C PHE A 74 -3.50 -9.82 -0.98
N SER A 75 -4.80 -9.89 -0.69
CA SER A 75 -5.82 -10.11 -1.72
C SER A 75 -6.00 -8.86 -2.59
N SER A 76 -5.88 -8.99 -3.92
CA SER A 76 -6.09 -7.86 -4.83
C SER A 76 -7.44 -7.16 -4.62
N ARG A 77 -8.50 -7.91 -4.33
CA ARG A 77 -9.83 -7.35 -4.03
C ARG A 77 -9.88 -6.63 -2.68
N ARG A 78 -9.05 -7.03 -1.71
CA ARG A 78 -8.92 -6.30 -0.44
C ARG A 78 -8.09 -5.02 -0.64
N ILE A 79 -7.03 -5.09 -1.44
CA ILE A 79 -6.19 -3.95 -1.83
C ILE A 79 -7.05 -2.91 -2.55
N GLU A 80 -7.80 -3.30 -3.58
CA GLU A 80 -8.73 -2.42 -4.30
C GLU A 80 -9.70 -1.72 -3.32
N ARG A 81 -10.40 -2.48 -2.48
CA ARG A 81 -11.31 -1.92 -1.47
C ARG A 81 -10.61 -1.00 -0.47
N ALA A 82 -9.37 -1.30 -0.09
CA ALA A 82 -8.59 -0.48 0.82
C ALA A 82 -8.26 0.89 0.22
N THR A 83 -8.04 1.00 -1.10
CA THR A 83 -7.84 2.33 -1.74
C THR A 83 -9.03 3.28 -1.52
N TYR A 84 -10.23 2.75 -1.29
CA TYR A 84 -11.41 3.55 -0.98
C TYR A 84 -11.63 3.79 0.52
N ARG A 85 -11.10 2.96 1.41
CA ARG A 85 -11.49 2.97 2.84
C ARG A 85 -10.37 3.34 3.80
N ASP A 86 -9.14 3.05 3.41
CA ASP A 86 -7.96 3.28 4.23
C ASP A 86 -7.22 4.52 3.72
N ILE A 87 -7.00 5.49 4.61
CA ILE A 87 -6.40 6.78 4.26
C ILE A 87 -4.95 6.59 3.77
N GLY A 88 -4.18 5.69 4.41
CA GLY A 88 -2.82 5.39 4.01
C GLY A 88 -2.75 4.76 2.63
N MET A 89 -3.62 3.78 2.37
CA MET A 89 -3.73 3.12 1.07
C MET A 89 -4.14 4.10 -0.02
N ARG A 90 -5.07 5.01 0.29
CA ARG A 90 -5.52 6.06 -0.63
C ARG A 90 -4.41 7.08 -0.91
N PHE A 91 -3.64 7.47 0.10
CA PHE A 91 -2.45 8.31 -0.05
C PHE A 91 -1.42 7.66 -0.98
N VAL A 92 -1.05 6.41 -0.71
CA VAL A 92 -0.07 5.66 -1.51
C VAL A 92 -0.55 5.47 -2.95
N ALA A 93 -1.85 5.27 -3.14
CA ALA A 93 -2.45 5.18 -4.46
C ALA A 93 -2.65 6.55 -5.16
N ALA A 94 -2.20 7.66 -4.56
CA ALA A 94 -2.43 9.02 -5.06
C ALA A 94 -3.92 9.30 -5.35
N ASN A 95 -4.82 8.79 -4.50
CA ASN A 95 -6.27 8.83 -4.66
C ASN A 95 -6.79 8.17 -5.96
N LEU A 96 -6.01 7.27 -6.55
CA LEU A 96 -6.45 6.39 -7.62
C LEU A 96 -6.90 5.04 -7.06
N HIS A 97 -7.68 4.32 -7.87
CA HIS A 97 -8.28 3.06 -7.47
C HIS A 97 -8.04 1.96 -8.52
N PRO A 98 -6.81 1.43 -8.63
CA PRO A 98 -6.54 0.29 -9.50
C PRO A 98 -7.46 -0.88 -9.14
N ASP A 99 -8.15 -1.43 -10.13
CA ASP A 99 -9.01 -2.60 -9.94
C ASP A 99 -8.17 -3.86 -9.61
N HIS A 100 -8.82 -4.85 -9.01
CA HIS A 100 -8.15 -6.08 -8.59
C HIS A 100 -7.48 -6.85 -9.73
N ASP A 101 -7.98 -6.76 -10.96
CA ASP A 101 -7.41 -7.46 -12.12
C ASP A 101 -6.12 -6.78 -12.58
N THR A 102 -6.09 -5.46 -12.57
CA THR A 102 -4.92 -4.64 -12.81
C THR A 102 -3.83 -4.91 -11.76
N ILE A 103 -4.21 -4.95 -10.48
CA ILE A 103 -3.31 -5.31 -9.37
C ILE A 103 -2.77 -6.73 -9.54
N ALA A 104 -3.65 -7.71 -9.82
CA ALA A 104 -3.25 -9.09 -9.99
C ALA A 104 -2.31 -9.29 -11.19
N THR A 105 -2.57 -8.59 -12.29
CA THR A 105 -1.77 -8.67 -13.52
C THR A 105 -0.38 -8.08 -13.30
N PHE A 106 -0.28 -6.88 -12.71
CA PHE A 106 1.01 -6.27 -12.39
C PHE A 106 1.83 -7.17 -11.45
N ARG A 107 1.19 -7.72 -10.41
CA ARG A 107 1.84 -8.63 -9.45
C ARG A 107 2.40 -9.89 -10.12
N ARG A 108 1.62 -10.53 -11.00
CA ARG A 108 2.06 -11.76 -11.72
C ARG A 108 3.29 -11.49 -12.59
N GLY A 109 3.33 -10.36 -13.29
CA GLY A 109 4.44 -10.01 -14.17
C GLY A 109 5.72 -9.54 -13.47
N ASN A 110 5.64 -9.17 -12.18
CA ASN A 110 6.71 -8.45 -11.49
C ASN A 110 7.09 -9.03 -10.11
N ARG A 111 6.70 -10.29 -9.84
CA ARG A 111 6.83 -10.90 -8.51
C ARG A 111 8.22 -10.74 -7.89
N THR A 112 9.28 -11.11 -8.63
CA THR A 112 10.66 -11.03 -8.14
C THR A 112 11.09 -9.60 -7.82
N GLY A 113 10.71 -8.62 -8.67
CA GLY A 113 11.00 -7.21 -8.43
C GLY A 113 10.27 -6.66 -7.20
N ILE A 114 9.03 -7.09 -6.97
CA ILE A 114 8.24 -6.72 -5.79
C ILE A 114 8.88 -7.30 -4.52
N GLU A 115 9.22 -8.59 -4.52
CA GLU A 115 9.87 -9.26 -3.38
C GLU A 115 11.21 -8.59 -3.04
N ALA A 116 12.06 -8.34 -4.04
CA ALA A 116 13.34 -7.64 -3.86
C ALA A 116 13.16 -6.22 -3.31
N THR A 117 12.15 -5.49 -3.81
CA THR A 117 11.83 -4.15 -3.32
C THR A 117 11.36 -4.18 -1.88
N PHE A 118 10.50 -5.13 -1.52
CA PHE A 118 10.01 -5.29 -0.16
C PHE A 118 11.16 -5.52 0.83
N MET A 119 12.09 -6.41 0.48
CA MET A 119 13.29 -6.64 1.28
C MET A 119 14.17 -5.38 1.39
N HIS A 120 14.33 -4.64 0.29
CA HIS A 120 15.09 -3.38 0.31
C HIS A 120 14.47 -2.34 1.24
N VAL A 121 13.14 -2.19 1.22
CA VAL A 121 12.39 -1.28 2.09
C VAL A 121 12.57 -1.66 3.56
N LEU A 122 12.48 -2.96 3.90
CA LEU A 122 12.74 -3.44 5.27
C LEU A 122 14.18 -3.16 5.73
N LEU A 123 15.16 -3.34 4.83
CA LEU A 123 16.56 -3.06 5.13
C LEU A 123 16.81 -1.56 5.37
N LEU A 124 16.18 -0.68 4.58
CA LEU A 124 16.25 0.76 4.80
C LEU A 124 15.62 1.14 6.15
N ALA A 125 14.45 0.59 6.47
CA ALA A 125 13.76 0.85 7.73
C ALA A 125 14.61 0.45 8.96
N ARG A 126 15.38 -0.64 8.85
CA ARG A 126 16.32 -1.06 9.90
C ARG A 126 17.50 -0.10 10.06
N LYS A 127 18.03 0.45 8.96
CA LYS A 127 19.20 1.34 8.98
C LYS A 127 18.87 2.73 9.53
N ASP A 128 17.70 3.25 9.21
CA ASP A 128 17.30 4.62 9.57
C ASP A 128 16.81 4.74 11.02
N GLY A 129 16.84 3.66 11.82
CA GLY A 129 16.33 3.66 13.20
C GLY A 129 14.81 3.81 13.30
N THR A 130 14.11 3.94 12.16
CA THR A 130 12.64 4.01 12.06
C THR A 130 11.97 2.66 12.28
N GLY A 131 12.75 1.62 12.61
CA GLY A 131 12.25 0.28 12.94
C GLY A 131 11.10 0.29 13.95
N ALA A 132 11.05 1.25 14.89
CA ALA A 132 9.92 1.42 15.83
C ALA A 132 8.55 1.51 15.14
N ALA A 133 8.43 2.27 14.03
CA ALA A 133 7.19 2.38 13.25
C ALA A 133 6.82 1.08 12.51
N TRP A 134 7.80 0.20 12.30
CA TRP A 134 7.64 -1.08 11.61
C TRP A 134 7.37 -2.26 12.55
N HIS A 135 7.52 -2.12 13.87
CA HIS A 135 7.29 -3.25 14.80
C HIS A 135 5.84 -3.75 14.77
N GLY A 136 4.85 -2.87 14.57
CA GLY A 136 3.45 -3.27 14.40
C GLY A 136 3.15 -3.97 13.06
N VAL A 137 3.91 -3.64 12.01
CA VAL A 137 3.84 -4.27 10.68
C VAL A 137 4.46 -5.68 10.72
N ILE A 138 5.61 -5.82 11.39
CA ILE A 138 6.37 -7.07 11.47
C ILE A 138 5.69 -8.10 12.38
N ASP A 139 5.08 -7.70 13.50
CA ASP A 139 4.39 -8.63 14.42
C ASP A 139 3.11 -9.24 13.78
N GLY A 140 2.49 -8.52 12.82
CA GLY A 140 1.38 -9.05 12.01
C GLY A 140 1.79 -9.99 10.88
N THR A 141 3.08 -10.00 10.47
CA THR A 141 3.56 -10.85 9.37
C THR A 141 3.97 -12.24 9.87
N LYS A 142 3.01 -13.00 10.42
CA LYS A 142 3.10 -14.46 10.32
C LYS A 142 3.01 -14.79 8.84
N ILE A 143 4.14 -15.02 8.19
CA ILE A 143 4.22 -15.62 6.86
C ILE A 143 3.64 -17.02 7.00
N HIS A 144 2.33 -17.13 7.05
CA HIS A 144 1.64 -18.41 6.97
C HIS A 144 1.92 -18.93 5.57
N ALA A 145 2.80 -19.93 5.50
CA ALA A 145 2.78 -20.94 4.47
C ALA A 145 1.35 -21.49 4.39
N ASN A 146 0.52 -20.88 3.56
CA ASN A 146 -0.85 -21.29 3.33
C ASN A 146 -0.85 -22.51 2.41
N ALA A 147 -0.57 -23.67 2.99
CA ALA A 147 -0.98 -24.97 2.46
C ALA A 147 -2.31 -25.34 3.13
N SER A 148 -3.42 -24.74 2.68
CA SER A 148 -4.74 -25.17 3.15
C SER A 148 -5.22 -26.38 2.34
N LYS A 149 -5.34 -27.53 3.01
CA LYS A 149 -6.53 -28.36 2.89
C LYS A 149 -7.15 -28.44 4.28
N TYR A 150 -8.48 -28.29 4.32
CA TYR A 150 -9.39 -28.27 5.47
C TYR A 150 -9.92 -26.91 5.89
N ARG A 151 -11.25 -26.83 5.75
CA ARG A 151 -12.15 -25.79 6.19
C ARG A 151 -13.25 -26.51 6.96
N PRO A 152 -13.53 -26.18 8.23
CA PRO A 152 -14.86 -26.33 8.76
C PRO A 152 -15.50 -24.95 8.89
N PHE A 153 -16.70 -24.88 8.33
CA PHE A 153 -17.78 -24.03 8.79
C PHE A 153 -17.89 -24.09 10.31
N PHE A 154 -17.98 -22.94 10.97
CA PHE A 154 -19.15 -22.49 11.74
C PHE A 154 -19.09 -20.96 11.85
#